data_AF-A0A660R192-F1
#
_entry.id   AF-A0A660R192-F1
#
_cell.length_a   1.000
_cell.length_b   1.000
_cell.length_c   1.000
_cell.angle_alpha   90.00
_cell.angle_beta   90.00
_cell.angle_gamma   90.00
#
_symmetry.space_group_name_H-M   'P 1'
#
loop_
_entity.id
_entity.type
_entity.pdbx_description
1 polymer ?
#
loop_
_entity_poly.entity_id
_entity_poly.type
_entity_poly.pdbx_seq_one_letter_code
_entity_poly.pdbx_strand_id
1 'polypeptide(L)' 'MTTFITLFALALVLMGIPMGILGLINRLRKHQPGCSGNHDCVVYKGERITCPSCDLREYKAKRDGA' A
#
# COMPACT_ATOMS: atom_id res chain seq x y z
N MET A 1 -32.30 -16.85 22.21
CA MET A 1 -32.14 -16.18 20.90
C MET A 1 -31.38 -14.86 21.00
N THR A 2 -31.70 -14.00 21.97
CA THR A 2 -31.00 -12.72 22.21
C THR A 2 -29.49 -12.86 22.46
N THR A 3 -29.06 -13.85 23.23
CA THR A 3 -27.64 -14.16 23.47
C THR A 3 -26.89 -14.55 22.20
N PHE A 4 -27.50 -15.36 21.34
CA PHE A 4 -26.91 -15.74 20.07
C PHE A 4 -26.73 -14.54 19.14
N ILE A 5 -27.75 -13.68 19.04
CA ILE A 5 -27.71 -12.48 18.19
C ILE A 5 -26.63 -11.50 18.69
N THR A 6 -26.53 -11.29 20.00
CA THR A 6 -25.51 -10.39 20.58
C THR A 6 -24.10 -10.90 20.35
N LEU A 7 -23.82 -12.19 20.57
CA LEU A 7 -22.51 -12.80 20.31
C LEU A 7 -22.14 -12.78 18.83
N PHE A 8 -23.11 -13.02 17.95
CA PHE A 8 -22.92 -12.94 16.51
C PHE A 8 -22.59 -11.52 16.05
N ALA A 9 -23.32 -10.52 16.55
CA ALA A 9 -23.03 -9.12 16.26
C ALA A 9 -21.64 -8.70 16.78
N LEU A 10 -21.26 -9.16 17.99
CA LEU A 10 -19.94 -8.87 18.56
C LEU A 10 -18.81 -9.47 17.71
N ALA A 11 -18.98 -10.71 17.24
CA ALA A 11 -18.02 -11.36 16.37
C ALA A 11 -17.84 -10.63 15.03
N LEU A 12 -18.94 -10.15 14.44
CA LEU A 12 -18.88 -9.34 13.20
C LEU A 12 -18.14 -8.03 13.40
N VAL A 13 -18.34 -7.35 14.53
CA VAL A 13 -17.63 -6.10 14.83
C VAL A 13 -16.14 -6.37 15.04
N LEU A 14 -15.81 -7.37 15.86
CA LEU A 14 -14.43 -7.72 16.21
C LEU A 14 -13.62 -8.24 15.02
N MET A 15 -14.24 -8.92 14.05
CA MET A 15 -13.55 -9.43 12.86
C MET A 15 -13.67 -8.49 11.66
N GLY A 16 -14.81 -7.82 11.50
CA GLY A 16 -15.10 -6.95 10.37
C GLY A 16 -14.31 -5.65 10.39
N ILE A 17 -14.15 -5.01 11.57
CA ILE A 17 -13.39 -3.76 11.68
C ILE A 17 -11.90 -3.98 11.33
N PRO A 18 -11.17 -4.96 11.92
CA PRO A 18 -9.77 -5.18 11.56
C PRO A 18 -9.58 -5.58 10.10
N MET A 19 -10.45 -6.44 9.56
CA MET A 19 -10.41 -6.82 8.14
C MET A 19 -10.66 -5.62 7.22
N GLY A 20 -11.61 -4.75 7.57
CA GLY A 20 -11.88 -3.50 6.84
C GLY A 20 -10.68 -2.55 6.85
N ILE A 21 -10.03 -2.38 8.00
CA ILE A 21 -8.81 -1.56 8.13
C ILE A 21 -7.68 -2.15 7.29
N LEU A 22 -7.43 -3.46 7.35
CA LEU A 22 -6.40 -4.12 6.54
C LEU A 22 -6.71 -4.01 5.04
N GLY A 23 -7.99 -4.13 4.65
CA GLY A 23 -8.44 -3.92 3.28
C GLY A 23 -8.18 -2.49 2.79
N LEU A 24 -8.46 -1.48 3.63
CA LEU A 24 -8.18 -0.08 3.34
C LEU A 24 -6.67 0.15 3.20
N ILE A 25 -5.86 -0.36 4.12
CA ILE A 25 -4.41 -0.26 4.08
C ILE A 25 -3.86 -0.92 2.80
N ASN A 26 -4.34 -2.11 2.44
CA ASN A 26 -3.92 -2.79 1.21
C ASN A 26 -4.31 -2.03 -0.04
N ARG A 27 -5.50 -1.41 -0.05
CA ARG A 27 -5.93 -0.53 -1.15
C ARG A 27 -5.03 0.70 -1.26
N LEU A 28 -4.67 1.32 -0.14
CA LEU A 28 -3.75 2.45 -0.10
C LEU A 28 -2.33 2.05 -0.53
N ARG A 29 -1.84 0.87 -0.12
CA ARG A 29 -0.55 0.32 -0.58
C ARG A 29 -0.53 0.07 -2.09
N LYS A 30 -1.65 -0.29 -2.71
CA LYS A 30 -1.71 -0.43 -4.18
C LYS A 30 -1.45 0.90 -4.90
N HIS A 31 -1.69 2.03 -4.25
CA HIS A 31 -1.37 3.37 -4.75
C HIS A 31 0.04 3.86 -4.37
N GLN A 32 0.71 3.18 -3.44
CA GLN A 32 2.11 3.39 -3.11
C GLN A 32 2.90 2.14 -3.52
N PRO A 33 3.21 1.98 -4.82
CA PRO A 33 4.15 0.96 -5.23
C PRO A 33 5.42 1.13 -4.40
N GLY A 34 5.71 0.12 -3.59
CA GLY A 34 6.78 0.19 -2.63
C GLY A 34 8.07 0.51 -3.36
N CYS A 35 8.57 1.74 -3.18
CA CYS A 35 9.94 2.00 -3.53
C CYS A 35 10.77 1.19 -2.55
N SER A 36 11.61 0.30 -3.08
CA SER A 36 12.52 -0.49 -2.26
C SER A 36 13.25 0.46 -1.31
N GLY A 37 13.26 0.14 -0.02
CA GLY A 37 14.07 0.86 0.97
C GLY A 37 15.57 0.88 0.61
N ASN A 38 15.97 0.08 -0.37
CA ASN A 38 17.31 0.04 -0.95
C ASN A 38 17.57 1.12 -2.02
N HIS A 39 16.67 2.09 -2.22
CA HIS A 39 16.75 3.11 -3.29
C HIS A 39 16.77 2.54 -4.72
N ASP A 40 16.48 1.25 -4.87
CA ASP A 40 16.37 0.60 -6.18
C ASP A 40 14.98 0.84 -6.74
N CYS A 41 14.93 1.58 -7.84
CA CYS A 41 13.72 1.78 -8.62
C CYS A 41 13.29 0.43 -9.19
N VAL A 42 12.21 -0.12 -8.64
CA VAL A 42 11.74 -1.46 -9.01
C VAL A 42 11.05 -1.38 -10.36
N VAL A 43 11.55 -2.13 -11.35
CA VAL A 43 10.90 -2.32 -12.65
C VAL A 43 9.89 -3.44 -12.50
N TYR A 44 8.61 -3.18 -12.73
CA TYR A 44 7.55 -4.19 -12.66
C TYR A 44 6.92 -4.34 -14.04
N LYS A 45 6.92 -5.56 -14.59
CA LYS A 45 6.41 -5.87 -15.95
C LYS A 45 7.02 -5.01 -17.07
N GLY A 46 8.30 -4.64 -16.95
CA GLY A 46 8.99 -3.84 -17.97
C GLY A 46 8.68 -2.34 -17.94
N GLU A 47 7.73 -1.91 -17.10
CA GLU A 47 7.47 -0.50 -16.84
C GLU A 47 8.17 -0.08 -15.53
N ARG A 48 8.86 1.08 -15.57
CA ARG A 48 9.38 1.70 -14.35
C ARG A 48 8.17 2.17 -13.55
N ILE A 49 7.97 1.60 -12.37
CA ILE A 49 6.97 2.16 -11.48
C ILE A 49 7.54 3.43 -10.87
N THR A 50 6.94 4.57 -11.19
CA THR A 50 7.35 5.88 -10.68
C THR A 50 6.96 5.99 -9.21
N CYS A 51 7.97 5.95 -8.35
CA CYS A 51 7.83 6.43 -6.98
C CYS A 51 8.42 7.84 -6.92
N PRO A 52 7.90 8.72 -6.04
CA PRO A 52 8.39 10.10 -5.93
C PRO A 52 9.91 10.20 -5.70
N SER A 53 10.49 9.21 -4.99
CA SER A 53 11.93 9.13 -4.73
C SER A 53 12.75 8.78 -5.99
N CYS A 54 12.20 7.98 -6.90
CA CYS A 54 12.83 7.62 -8.18
C CYS A 54 12.76 8.78 -9.17
N ASP A 55 11.61 9.47 -9.23
CA ASP A 55 11.44 10.66 -10.06
C ASP A 55 12.42 11.77 -9.65
N LEU A 56 12.62 11.98 -8.34
CA LEU A 56 13.62 12.94 -7.84
C LEU A 56 15.05 12.57 -8.27
N ARG A 57 15.39 11.28 -8.30
CA ARG A 57 16.72 10.81 -8.68
C ARG A 57 16.95 10.95 -10.18
N GLU A 58 15.96 10.63 -11.01
CA GLU A 58 16.04 10.88 -12.45
C GLU A 58 16.10 12.37 -12.77
N TYR A 59 15.34 13.20 -12.06
CA TYR A 59 15.39 14.65 -12.22
C TYR A 59 16.78 15.19 -11.86
N LYS A 60 17.38 14.73 -10.76
CA LYS A 60 18.77 15.06 -10.41
C LYS A 60 19.77 14.54 -11.44
N ALA A 61 19.67 13.28 -11.86
CA ALA A 61 20.56 12.72 -12.88
C ALA A 61 20.47 13.47 -14.23
N LYS A 62 19.27 13.87 -14.66
CA LYS A 62 19.08 14.70 -15.86
C LYS A 62 19.62 16.12 -15.68
N ARG A 63 19.48 16.69 -14.48
CA ARG A 63 19.96 18.04 -14.15
C ARG A 63 21.48 18.10 -14.03
N ASP A 64 22.09 17.07 -13.46
CA ASP A 64 23.52 17.01 -13.15
C ASP A 64 24.35 16.45 -14.32
N GLY A 65 23.71 16.13 -15.45
CA GLY A 65 24.37 15.88 -16.74
C GLY A 65 25.04 14.50 -16.83
N ALA A 66 24.31 13.56 -17.45
CA ALA A 66 24.90 12.51 -18.26
C ALA A 66 24.48 12.74 -19.72
#